data_AF-A0AAV5VSD9-F1
#
_entry.id   AF-A0AAV5VSD9-F1
#
_cell.length_a   1.000
_cell.length_b   1.000
_cell.length_c   1.000
_cell.angle_alpha   90.00
_cell.angle_beta   90.00
_cell.angle_gamma   90.00
#
_symmetry.space_group_name_H-M   'P 1'
#
loop_
_entity.id
_entity.type
_entity.pdbx_description
1 polymer ?
#
loop_
_entity_poly.entity_id
_entity_poly.type
_entity_poly.pdbx_seq_one_letter_code
_entity_poly.pdbx_strand_id
1 'polypeptide(L)'
;ISNSLRLQRASEIIFMFTRIMTEKGLEKLMFSRSTMFKILSYCSATQRKASVCVDYFYGEAEQGFEDLERGIDFVLQNHGGSKGWKDATTAKMKEARFYLKGDFRLHTKNGSRVADHCWIHALSDPNDAQFSVQCDSPKLPNPHKHDLKCGRCEIVK
;
A
#
# COMPACT_ATOMS: atom_id res chain seq x y z
N ILE A 1 -11.37 -11.39 -17.65
CA ILE A 1 -11.90 -11.83 -16.32
C ILE A 1 -12.01 -10.60 -15.43
N SER A 2 -13.22 -10.25 -14.99
CA SER A 2 -13.47 -9.11 -14.09
C SER A 2 -12.61 -9.21 -12.83
N ASN A 3 -12.15 -8.07 -12.30
CA ASN A 3 -11.41 -8.01 -11.04
C ASN A 3 -12.17 -8.65 -9.88
N SER A 4 -13.51 -8.61 -9.88
CA SER A 4 -14.35 -9.25 -8.87
C SER A 4 -14.25 -10.79 -8.89
N LEU A 5 -14.07 -11.39 -10.07
CA LEU A 5 -13.86 -12.84 -10.24
C LEU A 5 -12.46 -13.27 -9.83
N ARG A 6 -11.46 -12.38 -9.93
CA ARG A 6 -10.08 -12.65 -9.48
C ARG A 6 -9.92 -12.67 -7.96
N LEU A 7 -10.96 -12.29 -7.21
CA LEU A 7 -10.96 -12.26 -5.74
C LEU A 7 -11.61 -13.49 -5.10
N GLN A 8 -12.28 -14.33 -5.90
CA GLN A 8 -13.05 -15.49 -5.41
C GLN A 8 -12.20 -16.76 -5.46
N ARG A 9 -12.41 -17.69 -4.53
CA ARG A 9 -11.71 -18.98 -4.55
C ARG A 9 -12.17 -19.81 -5.75
N ALA A 10 -11.29 -20.63 -6.31
CA ALA A 10 -11.62 -21.48 -7.45
C ALA A 10 -12.87 -22.36 -7.20
N SER A 11 -13.05 -22.82 -5.96
CA SER A 11 -14.25 -23.56 -5.53
C SER A 11 -15.53 -22.74 -5.60
N GLU A 12 -15.48 -21.46 -5.23
CA GLU A 12 -16.64 -20.55 -5.24
C GLU A 12 -17.01 -20.17 -6.68
N ILE A 13 -16.01 -19.93 -7.53
CA ILE A 13 -16.21 -19.67 -8.96
C ILE A 13 -16.88 -20.88 -9.63
N ILE A 14 -16.40 -22.10 -9.33
CA ILE A 14 -17.00 -23.33 -9.84
C ILE A 14 -18.44 -23.47 -9.37
N PHE A 15 -18.71 -23.24 -8.08
CA PHE A 15 -20.07 -23.29 -7.53
C PHE A 15 -21.02 -22.30 -8.22
N MET A 16 -20.60 -21.04 -8.37
CA MET A 16 -21.39 -20.01 -9.04
C MET A 16 -21.64 -20.35 -10.51
N PHE A 17 -20.61 -20.82 -11.22
CA PHE A 17 -20.72 -21.23 -12.62
C PHE A 17 -21.67 -22.42 -12.79
N THR A 18 -21.54 -23.46 -11.96
CA THR A 18 -22.46 -24.60 -11.96
C THR A 18 -23.89 -24.14 -11.75
N ARG A 19 -24.14 -23.26 -10.79
CA ARG A 19 -25.49 -22.72 -10.52
C ARG A 19 -26.07 -21.99 -11.73
N ILE A 20 -25.30 -21.11 -12.37
CA ILE A 20 -25.75 -20.38 -13.58
C ILE A 20 -26.06 -21.33 -14.75
N MET A 21 -25.23 -22.36 -14.93
CA MET A 21 -25.43 -23.33 -16.00
C MET A 21 -26.67 -24.18 -15.77
N THR A 22 -26.97 -24.53 -14.51
CA THR A 22 -28.21 -25.21 -14.13
C THR A 22 -29.44 -24.31 -14.30
N GLU A 23 -29.38 -23.05 -13.85
CA GLU A 23 -30.47 -22.08 -14.04
C GLU A 23 -30.81 -21.83 -15.52
N LYS A 24 -29.82 -21.97 -16.41
CA LYS A 24 -30.00 -21.83 -17.86
C LYS A 24 -30.32 -23.14 -18.58
N GLY A 25 -30.39 -24.28 -17.89
CA GLY A 25 -30.61 -25.61 -18.48
C GLY A 25 -29.49 -26.05 -19.44
N LEU A 26 -28.26 -25.60 -19.19
CA LEU A 26 -27.08 -25.85 -20.02
C LEU A 26 -26.09 -26.84 -19.37
N GLU A 27 -26.56 -27.71 -18.46
CA GLU A 27 -25.70 -28.62 -17.69
C GLU A 27 -24.88 -29.54 -18.60
N LYS A 28 -25.42 -29.89 -19.78
CA LYS A 28 -24.74 -30.73 -20.79
C LYS A 28 -23.49 -30.08 -21.38
N LEU A 29 -23.36 -28.75 -21.30
CA LEU A 29 -22.18 -28.01 -21.77
C LEU A 29 -21.17 -27.76 -20.64
N MET A 30 -21.45 -28.23 -19.42
CA MET A 30 -20.59 -28.03 -18.27
C MET A 30 -19.37 -28.95 -18.34
N PHE A 31 -18.18 -28.39 -18.14
CA PHE A 31 -16.97 -29.19 -17.95
C PHE A 31 -17.01 -29.97 -16.63
N SER A 32 -16.25 -31.06 -16.55
CA SER A 32 -16.07 -31.77 -15.29
C SER A 32 -15.41 -30.86 -14.25
N ARG A 33 -15.69 -31.12 -12.96
CA ARG A 33 -15.09 -30.37 -11.84
C ARG A 33 -13.57 -30.30 -11.92
N SER A 34 -12.92 -31.41 -12.28
CA SER A 34 -11.47 -31.49 -12.46
C SER A 34 -10.96 -30.61 -13.60
N THR A 35 -11.67 -30.57 -14.73
CA THR A 35 -11.32 -29.70 -15.87
C THR A 35 -11.48 -28.23 -15.51
N MET A 36 -12.56 -27.86 -14.79
CA MET A 36 -12.76 -26.48 -14.33
C MET A 36 -11.64 -26.02 -13.38
N PHE A 37 -11.21 -26.88 -12.44
CA PHE A 37 -10.07 -26.57 -11.58
C PHE A 37 -8.76 -26.41 -12.38
N LYS A 38 -8.52 -27.25 -13.40
CA LYS A 38 -7.36 -27.08 -14.30
C LYS A 38 -7.41 -25.76 -15.06
N ILE A 39 -8.57 -25.34 -15.57
CA ILE A 39 -8.73 -24.05 -16.25
C ILE A 39 -8.40 -22.90 -15.29
N LEU A 40 -8.92 -22.96 -14.06
CA LEU A 40 -8.68 -21.94 -13.04
C LEU A 40 -7.24 -21.95 -12.51
N SER A 41 -6.50 -23.07 -12.59
CA SER A 41 -5.07 -23.08 -12.24
C SER A 41 -4.19 -22.35 -13.27
N TYR A 42 -4.56 -22.39 -14.56
CA TYR A 42 -3.90 -21.59 -15.60
C TYR A 42 -4.28 -20.10 -15.52
N CYS A 43 -5.49 -19.81 -15.05
CA CYS A 43 -5.99 -18.46 -14.77
C CYS A 43 -5.88 -18.12 -13.29
N SER A 44 -4.74 -18.42 -12.66
CA SER A 44 -4.56 -18.28 -11.22
C SER A 44 -4.94 -16.87 -10.74
N ALA A 45 -5.90 -16.84 -9.82
CA ALA A 45 -6.32 -15.61 -9.14
C ALA A 45 -5.10 -14.94 -8.51
N THR A 46 -4.97 -13.63 -8.67
CA THR A 46 -3.94 -12.84 -7.98
C THR A 46 -4.12 -13.05 -6.48
N GLN A 47 -3.29 -13.89 -5.86
CA GLN A 47 -3.30 -14.05 -4.42
C GLN A 47 -2.87 -12.72 -3.82
N ARG A 48 -3.77 -12.05 -3.08
CA ARG A 48 -3.36 -10.99 -2.16
C ARG A 48 -2.60 -11.64 -1.00
N LYS A 49 -1.33 -11.97 -1.22
CA LYS A 49 -0.39 -12.08 -0.10
C LYS A 49 -0.09 -10.64 0.31
N ALA A 50 -0.42 -10.29 1.56
CA ALA A 50 -0.05 -9.04 2.25
C ALA A 50 -0.99 -7.80 2.21
N SER A 51 -2.33 -7.94 2.19
CA SER A 51 -3.15 -6.77 2.62
C SER A 51 -3.19 -6.61 4.14
N VAL A 52 -3.23 -7.71 4.89
CA VAL A 52 -3.29 -7.69 6.37
C VAL A 52 -2.08 -7.00 6.99
N CYS A 53 -0.89 -7.12 6.39
CA CYS A 53 0.34 -6.52 6.93
C CYS A 53 0.38 -5.00 6.72
N VAL A 54 -0.20 -4.50 5.62
CA VAL A 54 -0.24 -3.06 5.34
C VAL A 54 -1.25 -2.36 6.25
N ASP A 55 -2.40 -2.99 6.51
CA ASP A 55 -3.42 -2.44 7.41
C ASP A 55 -2.89 -2.29 8.86
N TYR A 56 -2.00 -3.20 9.29
CA TYR A 56 -1.30 -3.09 10.58
C TYR A 56 -0.45 -1.81 10.67
N PHE A 57 0.37 -1.52 9.64
CA PHE A 57 1.19 -0.31 9.61
C PHE A 57 0.35 0.96 9.60
N TYR A 58 -0.81 0.97 8.91
CA TYR A 58 -1.74 2.11 8.99
C TYR A 58 -2.31 2.29 10.39
N GLY A 59 -2.68 1.20 11.07
CA GLY A 59 -3.15 1.23 12.46
C GLY A 59 -2.10 1.75 13.43
N GLU A 60 -0.86 1.24 13.34
CA GLU A 60 0.26 1.72 14.16
C GLU A 60 0.59 3.20 13.89
N ALA A 61 0.61 3.61 12.63
CA ALA A 61 0.85 5.01 12.28
C ALA A 61 -0.25 5.91 12.85
N GLU A 62 -1.51 5.49 12.79
CA GLU A 62 -2.64 6.23 13.34
C GLU A 62 -2.53 6.36 14.87
N GLN A 63 -2.20 5.26 15.56
CA GLN A 63 -1.96 5.27 16.99
C GLN A 63 -0.80 6.20 17.35
N GLY A 64 0.28 6.20 16.56
CA GLY A 64 1.41 7.10 16.75
C GLY A 64 1.02 8.58 16.65
N PHE A 65 0.13 8.94 15.72
CA PHE A 65 -0.40 10.31 15.66
C PHE A 65 -1.23 10.68 16.89
N GLU A 66 -2.06 9.77 17.40
CA GLU A 66 -2.82 9.98 18.64
C GLU A 66 -1.90 10.13 19.86
N ASP A 67 -0.82 9.36 19.93
CA ASP A 67 0.18 9.41 21.00
C ASP A 67 0.92 10.76 21.00
N LEU A 68 1.27 11.25 19.82
CA LEU A 68 1.89 12.56 19.66
C LEU A 68 0.94 13.70 20.02
N GLU A 69 -0.35 13.61 19.66
CA GLU A 69 -1.36 14.58 20.10
C GLU A 69 -1.48 14.61 21.64
N ARG A 70 -1.49 13.44 22.30
CA ARG A 70 -1.43 13.34 23.77
C ARG A 70 -0.15 13.94 24.34
N GLY A 71 0.99 13.73 23.69
CA GLY A 71 2.28 14.32 24.06
C GLY A 71 2.27 15.85 24.00
N ILE A 72 1.65 16.43 22.98
CA ILE A 72 1.48 17.90 22.87
C ILE A 72 0.66 18.44 24.06
N ASP A 73 -0.43 17.75 24.40
CA ASP A 73 -1.26 18.12 25.56
C ASP A 73 -0.49 18.02 26.88
N PHE A 74 0.32 16.98 27.02
CA PHE A 74 1.19 16.80 28.19
C PHE A 74 2.20 17.95 28.31
N VAL A 75 2.85 18.35 27.22
CA VAL A 75 3.80 19.47 27.20
C VAL A 75 3.11 20.80 27.54
N LEU A 76 1.90 21.03 27.02
CA LEU A 76 1.12 22.22 27.36
C LEU A 76 0.84 22.30 28.87
N GLN A 77 0.46 21.19 29.49
CA GLN A 77 0.06 21.14 30.90
C GLN A 77 1.25 21.17 31.87
N ASN A 78 2.37 20.54 31.51
CA ASN A 78 3.45 20.24 32.47
C ASN A 78 4.76 20.99 32.21
N HIS A 79 4.96 21.54 31.00
CA HIS A 79 6.23 22.12 30.58
C HIS A 79 6.12 23.57 30.06
N GLY A 80 4.98 24.22 30.28
CA GLY A 80 4.81 25.64 29.96
C GLY A 80 4.63 25.95 28.47
N GLY A 81 4.11 24.99 27.68
CA GLY A 81 3.72 25.24 26.30
C GLY A 81 2.66 26.35 26.21
N SER A 82 2.72 27.19 25.18
CA SER A 82 1.66 28.17 24.93
C SER A 82 0.52 27.55 24.13
N LYS A 83 -0.69 28.08 24.29
CA LYS A 83 -1.85 27.65 23.48
C LYS A 83 -1.59 27.84 21.98
N GLY A 84 -0.97 28.95 21.59
CA GLY A 84 -0.60 29.21 20.20
C GLY A 84 0.41 28.20 19.64
N TRP A 85 1.36 27.74 20.47
CA TRP A 85 2.27 26.65 20.09
C TRP A 85 1.54 25.32 19.89
N LYS A 86 0.61 24.97 20.80
CA LYS A 86 -0.23 23.77 20.64
C LYS A 86 -1.00 23.82 19.33
N ASP A 87 -1.74 24.90 19.09
CA ASP A 87 -2.59 25.04 17.91
C ASP A 87 -1.77 24.94 16.61
N ALA A 88 -0.62 25.60 16.55
CA ALA A 88 0.30 25.52 15.41
C ALA A 88 0.88 24.11 15.20
N THR A 89 1.25 23.43 16.29
CA THR A 89 1.84 22.08 16.23
C THR A 89 0.79 21.06 15.81
N THR A 90 -0.41 21.10 16.39
CA THR A 90 -1.53 20.24 16.00
C THR A 90 -1.94 20.46 14.54
N ALA A 91 -1.92 21.70 14.04
CA ALA A 91 -2.20 21.98 12.63
C ALA A 91 -1.18 21.29 11.70
N LYS A 92 0.11 21.40 12.02
CA LYS A 92 1.19 20.71 11.27
C LYS A 92 1.04 19.19 11.31
N MET A 93 0.71 18.62 12.48
CA MET A 93 0.48 17.18 12.61
C MET A 93 -0.67 16.70 11.73
N LYS A 94 -1.78 17.45 11.71
CA LYS A 94 -2.93 17.13 10.85
C LYS A 94 -2.56 17.20 9.38
N GLU A 95 -1.82 18.22 8.96
CA GLU A 95 -1.36 18.34 7.58
C GLU A 95 -0.46 17.16 7.17
N ALA A 96 0.50 16.78 8.02
CA ALA A 96 1.34 15.60 7.79
C ALA A 96 0.51 14.30 7.70
N ARG A 97 -0.45 14.11 8.61
CA ARG A 97 -1.35 12.94 8.62
C ARG A 97 -2.18 12.85 7.34
N PHE A 98 -2.75 13.96 6.86
CA PHE A 98 -3.51 14.00 5.61
C PHE A 98 -2.63 13.76 4.38
N TYR A 99 -1.44 14.36 4.36
CA TYR A 99 -0.48 14.15 3.29
C TYR A 99 -0.09 12.67 3.15
N LEU A 100 0.26 12.01 4.26
CA LEU A 100 0.64 10.59 4.25
C LEU A 100 -0.51 9.68 3.83
N LYS A 101 -1.75 9.96 4.27
CA LYS A 101 -2.93 9.16 3.90
C LYS A 101 -3.36 9.32 2.44
N GLY A 102 -3.15 10.49 1.85
CA GLY A 102 -3.60 10.83 0.50
C GLY A 102 -2.45 11.00 -0.49
N ASP A 103 -1.96 12.23 -0.58
CA ASP A 103 -1.04 12.70 -1.62
C ASP A 103 0.26 11.89 -1.70
N PHE A 104 0.82 11.47 -0.56
CA PHE A 104 2.09 10.77 -0.53
C PHE A 104 2.06 9.50 -1.38
N ARG A 105 0.95 8.75 -1.33
CA ARG A 105 0.77 7.55 -2.16
C ARG A 105 0.79 7.86 -3.65
N LEU A 106 0.28 9.01 -4.07
CA LEU A 106 0.29 9.44 -5.47
C LEU A 106 1.69 9.85 -5.94
N HIS A 107 2.55 10.24 -4.99
CA HIS A 107 3.91 10.64 -5.27
C HIS A 107 4.87 9.46 -5.41
N THR A 108 4.62 8.35 -4.70
CA THR A 108 5.48 7.15 -4.76
C THR A 108 5.43 6.44 -6.12
N LYS A 109 6.59 6.03 -6.64
CA LYS A 109 6.71 5.42 -7.99
C LYS A 109 7.94 4.53 -8.15
N ASN A 110 7.94 3.78 -9.26
CA ASN A 110 9.02 2.88 -9.66
C ASN A 110 10.24 3.58 -10.25
N GLY A 111 10.98 4.21 -9.34
CA GLY A 111 12.12 5.07 -9.65
C GLY A 111 11.70 6.53 -9.67
N SER A 112 12.34 7.34 -8.84
CA SER A 112 12.04 8.76 -8.70
C SER A 112 13.31 9.53 -8.42
N ARG A 113 13.46 10.70 -9.03
CA ARG A 113 14.54 11.62 -8.65
C ARG A 113 14.38 12.26 -7.27
N VAL A 114 13.23 12.05 -6.62
CA VAL A 114 13.00 12.36 -5.20
C VAL A 114 13.12 11.07 -4.39
N ALA A 115 14.05 11.02 -3.43
CA ALA A 115 14.32 9.83 -2.61
C ALA A 115 13.05 9.29 -1.92
N ASP A 116 12.30 10.16 -1.25
CA ASP A 116 11.07 9.82 -0.51
C ASP A 116 9.97 9.21 -1.40
N HIS A 117 10.05 9.42 -2.72
CA HIS A 117 9.07 8.91 -3.68
C HIS A 117 9.56 7.64 -4.40
N CYS A 118 10.82 7.27 -4.23
CA CYS A 118 11.40 6.12 -4.91
C CYS A 118 11.24 4.87 -4.05
N TRP A 119 10.24 4.05 -4.35
CA TRP A 119 10.05 2.81 -3.59
C TRP A 119 11.19 1.78 -3.77
N ILE A 120 11.99 1.86 -4.86
CA ILE A 120 13.17 1.02 -5.07
C ILE A 120 14.22 1.37 -4.02
N HIS A 121 14.42 2.67 -3.82
CA HIS A 121 15.33 3.18 -2.82
C HIS A 121 14.81 2.89 -1.40
N ALA A 122 13.54 3.18 -1.14
CA ALA A 122 12.93 3.03 0.19
C ALA A 122 12.87 1.57 0.67
N LEU A 123 12.76 0.60 -0.26
CA LEU A 123 12.71 -0.84 0.05
C LEU A 123 14.07 -1.54 -0.11
N SER A 124 15.12 -0.80 -0.48
CA SER A 124 16.47 -1.35 -0.59
C SER A 124 17.09 -1.51 0.79
N ASP A 125 17.69 -2.66 1.06
CA ASP A 125 18.50 -2.85 2.26
C ASP A 125 19.98 -2.62 1.93
N PRO A 126 20.65 -1.61 2.53
CA PRO A 126 22.07 -1.39 2.29
C PRO A 126 22.97 -2.49 2.89
N ASN A 127 22.46 -3.30 3.82
CA ASN A 127 23.21 -4.32 4.54
C ASN A 127 23.04 -5.74 3.99
N ASP A 128 22.01 -5.98 3.17
CA ASP A 128 21.79 -7.27 2.51
C ASP A 128 21.97 -7.14 1.00
N ALA A 129 23.05 -7.73 0.47
CA ALA A 129 23.38 -7.69 -0.96
C ALA A 129 22.28 -8.27 -1.87
N GLN A 130 21.41 -9.17 -1.37
CA GLN A 130 20.29 -9.72 -2.13
C GLN A 130 19.12 -8.74 -2.26
N PHE A 131 18.99 -7.82 -1.30
CA PHE A 131 17.94 -6.79 -1.28
C PHE A 131 18.49 -5.37 -1.52
N SER A 132 19.79 -5.23 -1.75
CA SER A 132 20.45 -3.96 -2.04
C SER A 132 20.29 -3.60 -3.52
N VAL A 133 19.61 -2.48 -3.78
CA VAL A 133 19.39 -1.97 -5.14
C VAL A 133 19.99 -0.58 -5.29
N GLN A 134 20.97 -0.47 -6.19
CA GLN A 134 21.60 0.80 -6.56
C GLN A 134 20.80 1.49 -7.68
N CYS A 135 20.06 2.54 -7.34
CA CYS A 135 19.13 3.21 -8.26
C CYS A 135 19.79 3.85 -9.50
N ASP A 136 21.09 4.15 -9.44
CA ASP A 136 21.88 4.72 -10.53
C ASP A 136 22.50 3.64 -11.45
N SER A 137 22.33 2.36 -11.12
CA SER A 137 22.89 1.26 -11.88
C SER A 137 22.27 1.18 -13.28
N PRO A 138 23.09 1.06 -14.34
CA PRO A 138 22.60 0.92 -15.72
C PRO A 138 21.85 -0.41 -15.95
N LYS A 139 21.88 -1.34 -14.98
CA LYS A 139 21.14 -2.61 -15.03
C LYS A 139 19.65 -2.45 -14.71
N LEU A 140 19.24 -1.33 -14.11
CA LEU A 140 17.83 -1.06 -13.81
C LEU A 140 17.09 -0.55 -15.06
N PRO A 141 15.79 -0.85 -15.20
CA PRO A 141 14.97 -0.32 -16.30
C PRO A 141 14.85 1.21 -16.31
N ASN A 142 15.09 1.86 -15.17
CA ASN A 142 15.00 3.30 -15.00
C ASN A 142 16.13 3.80 -14.08
N PRO A 143 17.37 3.92 -14.57
CA PRO A 143 18.49 4.45 -13.80
C PRO A 143 18.26 5.93 -13.46
N HIS A 144 18.42 6.31 -12.19
CA HIS A 144 18.17 7.68 -11.75
C HIS A 144 19.00 8.05 -10.52
N LYS A 145 19.16 9.36 -10.30
CA LYS A 145 19.75 9.96 -9.10
C LYS A 145 18.68 10.60 -8.23
N HIS A 146 18.87 10.61 -6.92
CA HIS A 146 17.98 11.27 -5.97
C HIS A 146 18.40 12.73 -5.73
N ASP A 147 18.30 13.56 -6.77
CA ASP A 147 18.79 14.95 -6.78
C ASP A 147 17.68 16.00 -6.73
N LEU A 148 16.42 15.58 -6.61
CA LEU A 148 15.27 16.47 -6.45
C LEU A 148 14.66 16.34 -5.06
N LYS A 149 14.06 17.45 -4.61
CA LYS A 149 13.23 17.51 -3.41
C LYS A 149 11.78 17.76 -3.76
N CYS A 150 10.87 17.13 -3.05
CA CYS A 150 9.44 17.39 -3.19
C CYS A 150 9.02 18.48 -2.21
N GLY A 151 8.48 19.60 -2.72
CA GLY A 151 8.02 20.69 -1.87
C GLY A 151 6.99 20.24 -0.81
N ARG A 152 6.07 19.34 -1.17
CA ARG A 152 5.09 18.79 -0.21
C ARG A 152 5.75 17.92 0.86
N CYS A 153 6.73 17.07 0.51
CA CYS A 153 7.50 16.31 1.51
C CYS A 153 8.27 17.23 2.44
N GLU A 154 8.88 18.31 1.93
CA GLU A 154 9.67 19.22 2.77
C GLU A 154 8.79 20.08 3.69
N ILE A 155 7.53 20.34 3.34
CA ILE A 155 6.58 21.08 4.18
C ILE A 155 6.13 20.26 5.39
N VAL A 156 6.02 18.93 5.24
CA VAL A 156 5.53 18.02 6.29
C VAL A 156 6.64 17.33 7.09
N LYS A 157 7.91 17.64 6.78
CA LYS A 157 9.09 17.15 7.53
C LYS A 157 9.28 17.91 8.85
#